data_AF-A0A7C5NHN3-F1
#
_entry.id   AF-A0A7C5NHN3-F1
#
_cell.length_a   1.000
_cell.length_b   1.000
_cell.length_c   1.000
_cell.angle_alpha   90.00
_cell.angle_beta   90.00
_cell.angle_gamma   90.00
#
_symmetry.space_group_name_H-M   'P 1'
#
loop_
_entity.id
_entity.type
_entity.pdbx_description
1 polymer ?
#
loop_
_entity_poly.entity_id
_entity_poly.type
_entity_poly.pdbx_seq_one_letter_code
_entity_poly.pdbx_strand_id
1 'polypeptide(L)'
;MKIIMAFIVFVSLMFNWISPHLLNNKKLVTNNISGTLEDSNIDILNLNTEGVPIPGINNSLRYKKMANLINIKNADIVCLQECFSKSLRNILQDSITSSYKTKYPFKCNRNILGLNMDCRGGLMTLSKYEILLEHFYKYPNYKG
;
A
#
# COMPACT_ATOMS: atom_id res chain seq x y z
N MET A 1 10.52 32.79 19.00
CA MET A 1 9.82 31.89 19.95
C MET A 1 8.58 31.20 19.38
N LYS A 2 7.68 31.90 18.67
CA LYS A 2 6.43 31.31 18.12
C LYS A 2 6.63 30.20 17.06
N ILE A 3 7.69 30.29 16.24
CA ILE A 3 7.99 29.30 15.18
C ILE A 3 8.47 27.96 15.75
N ILE A 4 9.25 28.00 16.84
CA ILE A 4 9.77 26.80 17.51
C ILE A 4 8.62 26.02 18.15
N MET A 5 7.64 26.72 18.70
CA MET A 5 6.46 26.08 19.29
C MET A 5 5.58 25.38 18.25
N ALA A 6 5.41 25.98 17.07
CA ALA A 6 4.68 25.35 15.97
C ALA A 6 5.37 24.08 15.45
N PHE A 7 6.70 24.07 15.40
CA PHE A 7 7.48 22.90 14.97
C PHE A 7 7.39 21.74 15.98
N ILE A 8 7.40 22.03 17.29
CA ILE A 8 7.24 21.01 18.35
C ILE A 8 5.83 20.42 18.35
N VAL A 9 4.79 21.22 18.10
CA VAL A 9 3.41 20.73 17.95
C VAL A 9 3.27 19.86 16.69
N PHE A 10 3.89 20.25 15.56
CA PHE A 10 3.83 19.46 14.33
C PHE A 10 4.55 18.11 14.45
N VAL A 11 5.72 18.08 15.11
CA VAL A 11 6.48 16.85 15.35
C VAL A 11 5.76 15.93 16.35
N SER A 12 5.15 16.47 17.40
CA SER A 12 4.38 15.67 18.38
C SER A 12 3.07 15.10 17.81
N LEU A 13 2.45 15.76 16.83
CA LEU A 13 1.31 15.19 16.09
C LEU A 13 1.74 14.04 15.16
N MET A 14 2.95 14.08 14.60
CA MET A 14 3.49 13.00 13.76
C MET A 14 3.87 11.75 14.56
N PHE A 15 4.36 11.89 15.79
CA PHE A 15 4.74 10.75 16.63
C PHE A 15 3.54 10.08 17.34
N ASN A 16 2.44 10.79 17.59
CA ASN A 16 1.22 10.22 18.17
C ASN A 16 0.29 9.57 17.13
N TRP A 17 0.62 9.62 15.84
CA TRP A 17 -0.12 8.96 14.77
C TRP A 17 0.50 7.63 14.33
N ILE A 18 1.34 7.04 15.18
CA ILE A 18 1.65 5.61 15.10
C ILE A 18 0.44 4.88 15.68
N SER A 19 -0.57 4.64 14.84
CA SER A 19 -1.75 3.87 15.22
C SER A 19 -1.33 2.48 15.71
N PRO A 20 -1.79 2.01 16.89
CA PRO A 20 -1.57 0.66 17.38
C PRO A 20 -2.39 -0.40 16.62
N HIS A 21 -2.78 -0.14 15.37
CA HIS A 21 -3.69 -0.99 14.61
C HIS A 21 -3.07 -2.32 14.15
N LEU A 22 -1.81 -2.59 14.49
CA LEU A 22 -1.09 -3.84 14.21
C LEU A 22 -1.45 -4.99 15.16
N LEU A 23 -2.31 -4.80 16.17
CA LEU A 23 -2.55 -5.83 17.19
C LEU A 23 -3.99 -6.34 17.35
N ASN A 24 -4.97 -5.82 16.60
CA ASN A 24 -6.35 -6.33 16.73
C ASN A 24 -7.07 -6.39 15.38
N ASN A 25 -6.98 -7.55 14.73
CA ASN A 25 -7.98 -8.00 13.75
C ASN A 25 -8.15 -9.51 13.86
N LYS A 26 -8.74 -9.96 14.98
CA LYS A 26 -9.41 -11.27 15.08
C LYS A 26 -10.91 -11.05 15.23
N LYS A 27 -11.61 -10.94 14.10
CA LYS A 27 -13.02 -11.31 14.01
C LYS A 27 -13.37 -11.61 12.55
N LEU A 28 -13.13 -12.84 12.13
CA LEU A 28 -13.69 -13.37 10.90
C LEU A 28 -15.16 -13.72 11.16
N VAL A 29 -16.06 -13.18 10.34
CA VAL A 29 -17.47 -13.56 10.28
C VAL A 29 -17.57 -14.87 9.51
N THR A 30 -18.04 -15.94 10.13
CA THR A 30 -18.30 -17.23 9.48
C THR A 30 -19.78 -17.33 9.10
N ASN A 31 -20.06 -17.39 7.80
CA ASN A 31 -21.35 -17.86 7.29
C ASN A 31 -21.17 -19.34 6.90
N ASN A 32 -21.94 -20.22 7.54
CA ASN A 32 -21.83 -21.67 7.35
C ASN A 32 -22.35 -22.07 5.96
N ILE A 33 -21.45 -22.45 5.05
CA ILE A 33 -21.77 -23.20 3.84
C ILE A 33 -21.09 -24.57 3.97
N SER A 34 -21.90 -25.62 4.10
CA SER A 34 -21.45 -27.00 4.28
C SER A 34 -20.96 -27.59 2.95
N GLY A 35 -19.66 -27.44 2.71
CA GLY A 35 -18.85 -28.33 1.89
C GLY A 35 -17.58 -28.61 2.68
N THR A 36 -17.00 -29.81 2.58
CA THR A 36 -15.72 -30.16 3.19
C THR A 36 -14.60 -29.35 2.53
N LEU A 37 -14.49 -28.09 2.92
CA LEU A 37 -13.40 -27.20 2.58
C LEU A 37 -12.25 -27.60 3.50
N GLU A 38 -11.16 -28.13 2.94
CA GLU A 38 -9.87 -27.98 3.63
C GLU A 38 -9.74 -26.49 3.99
N ASP A 39 -9.54 -26.20 5.27
CA ASP A 39 -9.38 -24.85 5.81
C ASP A 39 -8.13 -24.22 5.18
N SER A 40 -8.29 -23.73 3.96
CA SER A 40 -7.25 -22.99 3.24
C SER A 40 -7.20 -21.60 3.84
N ASN A 41 -6.34 -21.44 4.84
CA ASN A 41 -6.04 -20.13 5.40
C ASN A 41 -5.37 -19.28 4.32
N ILE A 42 -6.01 -18.16 3.96
CA ILE A 42 -5.44 -17.15 3.05
C ILE A 42 -4.81 -16.06 3.89
N ASP A 43 -3.51 -15.85 3.73
CA ASP A 43 -2.80 -14.77 4.40
C ASP A 43 -2.85 -13.49 3.56
N ILE A 44 -3.39 -12.41 4.15
CA ILE A 44 -3.51 -11.10 3.49
C ILE A 44 -2.65 -10.07 4.22
N LEU A 45 -1.74 -9.43 3.49
CA LEU A 45 -0.98 -8.28 3.97
C LEU A 45 -1.63 -6.99 3.46
N ASN A 46 -2.07 -6.14 4.39
CA ASN A 46 -2.57 -4.80 4.09
C ASN A 46 -1.59 -3.76 4.64
N LEU A 47 -0.98 -2.96 3.76
CA LEU A 47 0.10 -2.05 4.15
C LEU A 47 -0.01 -0.68 3.45
N ASN A 48 -0.05 0.39 4.25
CA ASN A 48 0.17 1.73 3.75
C ASN A 48 1.68 1.97 3.56
N THR A 49 2.07 2.42 2.37
CA THR A 49 3.47 2.57 1.97
C THR A 49 4.03 3.97 2.19
N GLU A 50 3.21 4.97 2.55
CA GLU A 50 3.59 6.38 2.62
C GLU A 50 4.38 6.82 1.37
N GLY A 51 3.95 6.36 0.20
CA GLY A 51 4.67 6.47 -1.06
C GLY A 51 4.45 7.79 -1.77
N VAL A 52 4.37 8.93 -1.08
CA VAL A 52 4.14 10.23 -1.70
C VAL A 52 5.44 10.75 -2.35
N PRO A 53 5.42 11.21 -3.62
CA PRO A 53 6.58 11.85 -4.23
C PRO A 53 6.83 13.22 -3.60
N ILE A 54 7.84 13.32 -2.73
CA ILE A 54 8.29 14.59 -2.15
C ILE A 54 9.57 15.05 -2.87
N PRO A 55 9.57 16.22 -3.52
CA PRO A 55 10.77 16.75 -4.18
C PRO A 55 11.96 16.84 -3.22
N GLY A 56 13.14 16.41 -3.68
CA GLY A 56 14.38 16.47 -2.89
C GLY A 56 14.58 15.32 -1.89
N ILE A 57 13.57 14.47 -1.65
CA ILE A 57 13.70 13.33 -0.73
C ILE A 57 13.93 12.03 -1.50
N ASN A 58 15.06 11.37 -1.24
CA ASN A 58 15.35 10.04 -1.79
C ASN A 58 14.86 8.93 -0.83
N ASN A 59 13.81 8.22 -1.25
CA ASN A 59 13.23 7.11 -0.49
C ASN A 59 13.66 5.71 -0.97
N SER A 60 14.65 5.61 -1.88
CA SER A 60 15.02 4.34 -2.52
C SER A 60 15.36 3.22 -1.52
N LEU A 61 16.12 3.53 -0.47
CA LEU A 61 16.47 2.55 0.56
C LEU A 61 15.24 2.04 1.33
N ARG A 62 14.31 2.94 1.68
CA ARG A 62 13.04 2.61 2.34
C ARG A 62 12.20 1.70 1.46
N TYR A 63 12.09 2.01 0.18
CA TYR A 63 11.33 1.21 -0.80
C TYR A 63 11.93 -0.18 -1.00
N LYS A 64 13.26 -0.30 -1.07
CA LYS A 64 13.94 -1.61 -1.14
C LYS A 64 13.73 -2.44 0.12
N LYS A 65 13.85 -1.82 1.30
CA LYS A 65 13.59 -2.50 2.59
C LYS A 65 12.14 -2.99 2.66
N MET A 66 11.18 -2.18 2.20
CA MET A 66 9.77 -2.57 2.15
C MET A 66 9.51 -3.74 1.21
N ALA A 67 10.08 -3.75 0.01
CA ALA A 67 9.99 -4.90 -0.90
C ALA A 67 10.53 -6.19 -0.24
N ASN A 68 11.67 -6.09 0.45
CA ASN A 68 12.24 -7.22 1.19
C ASN A 68 11.31 -7.71 2.30
N LEU A 69 10.71 -6.81 3.07
CA LEU A 69 9.75 -7.19 4.13
C LEU A 69 8.49 -7.85 3.57
N ILE A 70 7.98 -7.40 2.42
CA ILE A 70 6.85 -8.03 1.72
C ILE A 70 7.22 -9.47 1.31
N ASN A 71 8.40 -9.67 0.74
CA ASN A 71 8.90 -10.99 0.35
C ASN A 71 9.09 -11.92 1.56
N ILE A 72 9.68 -11.41 2.65
CA ILE A 72 9.86 -12.17 3.90
C ILE A 72 8.52 -12.56 4.51
N LYS A 73 7.54 -11.65 4.52
CA LYS A 73 6.21 -11.93 5.06
C LYS A 73 5.47 -13.00 4.24
N ASN A 74 5.74 -13.06 2.93
CA ASN A 74 5.25 -14.10 2.02
C ASN A 74 3.73 -14.34 2.12
N ALA A 75 2.94 -13.29 2.27
CA ALA A 75 1.47 -13.37 2.28
C ALA A 75 0.94 -13.85 0.92
N ASP A 76 -0.25 -14.44 0.85
CA ASP A 76 -0.82 -14.90 -0.42
C ASP A 76 -1.38 -13.77 -1.26
N ILE A 77 -1.88 -12.73 -0.59
CA ILE A 77 -2.37 -11.49 -1.19
C ILE A 77 -1.73 -10.30 -0.47
N VAL A 78 -1.25 -9.31 -1.23
CA VAL A 78 -0.70 -8.07 -0.71
C VAL A 78 -1.47 -6.89 -1.29
N CYS A 79 -2.04 -6.07 -0.43
CA CYS A 79 -2.75 -4.84 -0.75
C CYS A 79 -1.94 -3.66 -0.20
N LEU A 80 -1.47 -2.79 -1.11
CA LEU A 80 -0.65 -1.64 -0.77
C LEU A 80 -1.41 -0.34 -1.03
N GLN A 81 -1.37 0.59 -0.07
CA GLN A 81 -1.92 1.94 -0.19
C GLN A 81 -0.82 2.99 -0.30
N GLU A 82 -1.20 4.19 -0.74
CA GLU A 82 -0.33 5.35 -0.96
C GLU A 82 0.85 5.12 -1.91
N CYS A 83 0.70 4.23 -2.88
CA CYS A 83 1.69 3.93 -3.90
C CYS A 83 1.84 5.05 -4.97
N PHE A 84 1.80 6.33 -4.58
CA PHE A 84 1.75 7.46 -5.50
C PHE A 84 3.07 7.71 -6.25
N SER A 85 4.20 7.38 -5.66
CA SER A 85 5.53 7.61 -6.22
C SER A 85 5.85 6.59 -7.29
N LYS A 86 6.19 7.07 -8.50
CA LYS A 86 6.68 6.21 -9.59
C LYS A 86 7.90 5.37 -9.17
N SER A 87 8.82 5.95 -8.40
CA SER A 87 10.02 5.26 -7.93
C SER A 87 9.68 4.09 -7.00
N LEU A 88 8.71 4.27 -6.09
CA LEU A 88 8.22 3.19 -5.24
C LEU A 88 7.66 2.06 -6.10
N ARG A 89 6.74 2.36 -7.02
CA ARG A 89 6.07 1.33 -7.84
C ARG A 89 7.04 0.54 -8.71
N ASN A 90 8.06 1.20 -9.25
CA ASN A 90 9.12 0.54 -10.01
C ASN A 90 9.94 -0.39 -9.11
N ILE A 91 10.44 0.10 -7.97
CA ILE A 91 11.24 -0.72 -7.05
C ILE A 91 10.43 -1.93 -6.56
N LEU A 92 9.15 -1.76 -6.21
CA LEU A 92 8.31 -2.87 -5.79
C LEU A 92 8.12 -3.90 -6.92
N GLN A 93 7.83 -3.47 -8.16
CA GLN A 93 7.69 -4.38 -9.30
C GLN A 93 8.99 -5.13 -9.62
N ASP A 94 10.14 -4.46 -9.50
CA ASP A 94 11.44 -5.04 -9.83
C ASP A 94 11.98 -5.96 -8.73
N SER A 95 11.57 -5.74 -7.47
CA SER A 95 12.17 -6.39 -6.28
C SER A 95 11.27 -7.43 -5.62
N ILE A 96 9.96 -7.38 -5.83
CA ILE A 96 9.04 -8.38 -5.30
C ILE A 96 9.19 -9.67 -6.12
N THR A 97 9.12 -10.82 -5.44
CA THR A 97 9.33 -12.13 -6.07
C THR A 97 8.37 -12.37 -7.23
N SER A 98 8.85 -13.09 -8.26
CA SER A 98 8.06 -13.48 -9.42
C SER A 98 6.85 -14.38 -9.10
N SER A 99 6.75 -14.87 -7.86
CA SER A 99 5.58 -15.59 -7.36
C SER A 99 4.33 -14.71 -7.28
N TYR A 100 4.48 -13.39 -7.16
CA TYR A 100 3.35 -12.47 -7.17
C TYR A 100 2.99 -12.03 -8.58
N LYS A 101 1.70 -12.07 -8.86
CA LYS A 101 1.06 -11.61 -10.09
C LYS A 101 0.35 -10.29 -9.83
N THR A 102 0.32 -9.45 -10.85
CA THR A 102 -0.53 -8.24 -10.94
C THR A 102 -1.16 -8.20 -12.31
N LYS A 103 -2.41 -7.75 -12.44
CA LYS A 103 -3.04 -7.57 -13.76
C LYS A 103 -2.61 -6.26 -14.40
N TYR A 104 -2.33 -5.24 -13.60
CA TYR A 104 -2.06 -3.90 -14.10
C TYR A 104 -0.59 -3.52 -14.03
N PRO A 105 -0.01 -3.09 -15.16
CA PRO A 105 1.30 -2.47 -15.14
C PRO A 105 1.14 -1.12 -14.43
N PHE A 106 1.72 -0.95 -13.25
CA PHE A 106 1.60 0.28 -12.45
C PHE A 106 2.43 1.45 -13.00
N LYS A 107 2.42 1.60 -14.33
CA LYS A 107 3.18 2.56 -15.13
C LYS A 107 2.44 3.87 -15.36
N CYS A 108 1.13 3.93 -15.08
CA CYS A 108 0.38 5.16 -15.27
C CYS A 108 0.86 6.23 -14.29
N ASN A 109 0.84 7.49 -14.76
CA ASN A 109 1.18 8.65 -13.96
C ASN A 109 0.25 9.80 -14.36
N ARG A 110 -0.15 10.61 -13.38
CA ARG A 110 -0.83 11.89 -13.58
C ARG A 110 0.02 12.98 -12.93
N ASN A 111 0.06 14.15 -13.55
CA ASN A 111 0.74 15.30 -12.97
C ASN A 111 -0.23 16.06 -12.06
N ILE A 112 0.11 16.21 -10.78
CA ILE A 112 -0.63 17.04 -9.82
C ILE A 112 0.38 18.02 -9.22
N LEU A 113 0.19 19.32 -9.46
CA LEU A 113 1.06 20.37 -8.93
C LEU A 113 2.56 20.12 -9.21
N GLY A 114 2.91 19.61 -10.39
CA GLY A 114 4.28 19.28 -10.76
C GLY A 114 4.79 17.92 -10.27
N LEU A 115 3.99 17.17 -9.49
CA LEU A 115 4.33 15.85 -8.99
C LEU A 115 3.77 14.75 -9.88
N ASN A 116 4.61 13.77 -10.22
CA ASN A 116 4.19 12.57 -10.94
C ASN A 116 3.60 11.55 -9.95
N MET A 117 2.27 11.52 -9.90
CA MET A 117 1.48 10.72 -8.98
C MET A 117 0.85 9.53 -9.71
N ASP A 118 0.52 8.47 -8.98
CA ASP A 118 -0.28 7.37 -9.50
C ASP A 118 -1.68 7.87 -9.98
N CYS A 119 -2.20 7.24 -11.05
CA CYS A 119 -3.49 7.60 -11.63
C CYS A 119 -4.69 6.82 -11.04
N ARG A 120 -4.44 5.85 -10.15
CA ARG A 120 -5.40 4.89 -9.59
C ARG A 120 -5.47 4.94 -8.06
N GLY A 121 -5.33 6.14 -7.51
CA GLY A 121 -5.50 6.37 -6.08
C GLY A 121 -4.35 5.85 -5.21
N GLY A 122 -3.21 5.47 -5.80
CA GLY A 122 -2.07 4.96 -5.04
C GLY A 122 -2.32 3.55 -4.51
N LEU A 123 -3.07 2.73 -5.24
CA LEU A 123 -3.36 1.35 -4.85
C LEU A 123 -2.54 0.37 -5.68
N MET A 124 -1.99 -0.65 -5.04
CA MET A 124 -1.39 -1.81 -5.71
C MET A 124 -1.86 -3.10 -5.07
N THR A 125 -2.24 -4.07 -5.90
CA THR A 125 -2.59 -5.41 -5.47
C THR A 125 -1.65 -6.42 -6.10
N LEU A 126 -1.15 -7.35 -5.28
CA LEU A 126 -0.28 -8.44 -5.68
C LEU A 126 -0.88 -9.75 -5.15
N SER A 127 -0.86 -10.81 -5.95
CA SER A 127 -1.43 -12.09 -5.56
C SER A 127 -0.58 -13.25 -6.05
N LYS A 128 -0.40 -14.29 -5.23
CA LYS A 128 0.18 -15.56 -5.71
C LYS A 128 -0.78 -16.33 -6.63
N TYR A 129 -2.07 -16.04 -6.52
CA TYR A 129 -3.12 -16.62 -7.35
C TYR A 129 -3.28 -15.85 -8.66
N GLU A 130 -3.92 -16.48 -9.65
CA GLU A 130 -4.26 -15.82 -10.90
C GLU A 130 -5.35 -14.77 -10.70
N ILE A 131 -5.08 -13.54 -11.15
CA ILE A 131 -6.05 -12.45 -11.11
C ILE A 131 -6.92 -12.52 -12.38
N LEU A 132 -8.12 -13.07 -12.23
CA LEU A 132 -9.08 -13.19 -13.33
C LEU A 132 -9.61 -11.82 -13.76
N LEU A 133 -9.93 -10.95 -12.80
CA LEU A 133 -10.46 -9.60 -13.03
C LEU A 133 -9.87 -8.62 -12.01
N GLU A 134 -9.57 -7.42 -12.45
CA GLU A 134 -9.21 -6.31 -11.58
C GLU A 134 -9.93 -5.05 -12.09
N HIS A 135 -10.57 -4.31 -11.19
CA HIS A 135 -11.30 -3.10 -11.52
C HIS A 135 -10.98 -2.00 -10.52
N PHE A 136 -10.76 -0.78 -11.01
CA PHE A 136 -10.52 0.37 -10.16
C PHE A 136 -11.73 1.31 -10.18
N TYR A 137 -12.39 1.42 -9.02
CA TYR A 137 -13.50 2.35 -8.82
C TYR A 137 -12.96 3.68 -8.28
N LYS A 138 -13.07 4.73 -9.08
CA LYS A 138 -12.75 6.10 -8.64
C LYS A 138 -13.80 6.57 -7.64
N TYR A 139 -13.35 7.21 -6.56
CA TYR A 139 -14.27 7.93 -5.69
C TYR A 139 -15.04 9.00 -6.52
N PRO A 140 -16.34 9.18 -6.26
CA PRO A 140 -17.12 10.24 -6.90
C PRO A 140 -16.54 11.62 -6.59
N ASN A 141 -16.53 12.49 -7.59
CA ASN A 141 -16.15 13.88 -7.43
C ASN A 141 -17.32 14.65 -6.79
N TYR A 142 -17.45 14.58 -5.47
CA TYR A 142 -18.32 15.51 -4.76
C TYR A 142 -17.61 16.87 -4.65
N LYS A 143 -18.26 17.95 -5.11
CA LYS A 143 -17.84 19.30 -4.75
C LYS A 143 -18.11 19.46 -3.25
N GLY A 144 -17.05 19.50 -2.45
CA GLY A 144 -17.12 19.86 -1.04
C GLY A 144 -17.43 21.34 -0.86
#